data_AF-A0A924JTD1-F1
#
_entry.id   AF-A0A924JTD1-F1
#
_cell.length_a   1.000
_cell.length_b   1.000
_cell.length_c   1.000
_cell.angle_alpha   90.00
_cell.angle_beta   90.00
_cell.angle_gamma   90.00
#
_symmetry.space_group_name_H-M   'P 1'
#
loop_
_entity.id
_entity.type
_entity.pdbx_description
1 polymer ?
#
loop_
_entity_poly.entity_id
_entity_poly.type
_entity_poly.pdbx_seq_one_letter_code
_entity_poly.pdbx_strand_id
1 'polypeptide(L)'
;MARSHLTLAALATSAVPGLDVAGVAHFGASEGSDFDAALLTGRDGKHWIIRAPRNARAESEQSADLVALRALSTGVRTRLPFTASTFAGQAPIGSTRAFVYEFVYGAKVPLASIGAGPDSLASSIGAAVAAIHSLPTSFVADAGLPVLTAGESLRAAVTVMDRAAATALVPAALIGRWERAAEDAKLWQFQPTVINGALSADSFLSADEAVTGVLGWHELRVGDPARDLQWVLSNDSVADSVFDSYSRARGATDRQVRQRAMFYAELEVAKWLLHGTETRNTEVVDDAVQMLTGLVDNIRNDVMNPIGTQTMPTMAVDEVEAFLARSEKAV
;
A
#
# COMPACT_ATOMS: atom_id res chain seq x y z
N MET A 1 -14.81 12.86 -22.58
CA MET A 1 -15.28 11.60 -23.22
C MET A 1 -14.16 10.58 -23.15
N ALA A 2 -14.49 9.33 -22.82
CA ALA A 2 -13.55 8.21 -22.87
C ALA A 2 -13.03 7.99 -24.29
N ARG A 3 -11.74 7.71 -24.45
CA ARG A 3 -11.14 7.48 -25.77
C ARG A 3 -11.46 6.07 -26.27
N SER A 4 -11.67 5.92 -27.57
CA SER A 4 -11.90 4.61 -28.18
C SER A 4 -10.64 3.74 -28.10
N HIS A 5 -10.82 2.44 -27.81
CA HIS A 5 -9.74 1.46 -27.79
C HIS A 5 -9.02 1.35 -29.16
N LEU A 6 -9.71 1.61 -30.28
CA LEU A 6 -9.09 1.66 -31.61
C LEU A 6 -8.10 2.84 -31.74
N THR A 7 -8.43 4.00 -31.18
CA THR A 7 -7.53 5.15 -31.16
C THR A 7 -6.29 4.87 -30.31
N LEU A 8 -6.48 4.19 -29.18
CA LEU A 8 -5.37 3.78 -28.32
C LEU A 8 -4.47 2.73 -29.00
N ALA A 9 -5.04 1.77 -29.73
CA ALA A 9 -4.25 0.82 -30.51
C ALA A 9 -3.37 1.50 -31.57
N ALA A 10 -3.92 2.49 -32.29
CA ALA A 10 -3.16 3.27 -33.28
C ALA A 10 -2.04 4.10 -32.63
N LEU A 11 -2.25 4.62 -31.42
CA LEU A 11 -1.18 5.30 -30.67
C LEU A 11 -0.09 4.31 -30.23
N ALA A 12 -0.47 3.10 -29.82
CA ALA A 12 0.49 2.11 -29.38
C ALA A 12 1.45 1.66 -30.50
N THR A 13 0.95 1.47 -31.73
CA THR A 13 1.79 1.12 -32.88
C THR A 13 2.79 2.23 -33.24
N SER A 14 2.45 3.50 -32.95
CA SER A 14 3.39 4.61 -33.07
C SER A 14 4.38 4.71 -31.90
N ALA A 15 4.00 4.24 -30.71
CA ALA A 15 4.77 4.31 -29.48
C ALA A 15 5.87 3.24 -29.39
N VAL A 16 5.61 2.05 -29.94
CA VAL A 16 6.47 0.87 -29.82
C VAL A 16 6.99 0.46 -31.20
N PRO A 17 8.29 0.62 -31.48
CA PRO A 17 8.87 0.23 -32.76
C PRO A 17 8.62 -1.25 -33.08
N GLY A 18 8.05 -1.53 -34.26
CA GLY A 18 7.79 -2.89 -34.73
C GLY A 18 6.57 -3.57 -34.12
N LEU A 19 5.77 -2.88 -33.28
CA LEU A 19 4.53 -3.43 -32.76
C LEU A 19 3.46 -3.54 -33.86
N ASP A 20 3.15 -4.77 -34.26
CA ASP A 20 2.07 -5.11 -35.20
C ASP A 20 0.87 -5.67 -34.43
N VAL A 21 -0.17 -4.85 -34.28
CA VAL A 21 -1.37 -5.18 -33.50
C VAL A 21 -2.38 -5.94 -34.38
N ALA A 22 -2.70 -7.16 -33.97
CA ALA A 22 -3.68 -8.04 -34.61
C ALA A 22 -5.08 -7.99 -33.97
N GLY A 23 -5.16 -7.55 -32.71
CA GLY A 23 -6.42 -7.44 -31.98
C GLY A 23 -6.38 -6.37 -30.91
N VAL A 24 -7.54 -5.82 -30.58
CA VAL A 24 -7.69 -4.85 -29.48
C VAL A 24 -8.99 -5.12 -28.74
N ALA A 25 -8.93 -5.02 -27.42
CA ALA A 25 -10.08 -5.09 -26.55
C ALA A 25 -10.10 -3.87 -25.61
N HIS A 26 -11.31 -3.46 -25.24
CA HIS A 26 -11.50 -2.50 -24.16
C HIS A 26 -10.95 -3.07 -22.85
N PHE A 27 -10.24 -2.25 -22.07
CA PHE A 27 -9.66 -2.69 -20.81
C PHE A 27 -9.81 -1.60 -19.74
N GLY A 28 -10.26 -1.98 -18.54
CA GLY A 28 -10.14 -1.15 -17.35
C GLY A 28 -10.89 0.18 -17.32
N ALA A 29 -11.83 0.46 -18.23
CA ALA A 29 -12.68 1.64 -18.13
C ALA A 29 -14.09 1.25 -17.67
N SER A 30 -14.30 1.29 -16.35
CA SER A 30 -15.61 1.64 -15.77
C SER A 30 -15.78 3.17 -15.80
N GLU A 31 -17.00 3.66 -15.61
CA GLU A 31 -17.21 5.08 -15.33
C GLU A 31 -16.36 5.51 -14.11
N GLY A 32 -15.72 6.69 -14.22
CA GLY A 32 -14.86 7.22 -13.15
C GLY A 32 -13.39 6.78 -13.17
N SER A 33 -12.93 5.91 -14.08
CA SER A 33 -11.50 5.55 -14.16
C SER A 33 -10.62 6.76 -14.52
N ASP A 34 -9.48 6.88 -13.84
CA ASP A 34 -8.44 7.90 -14.05
C ASP A 34 -7.67 7.74 -15.38
N PHE A 35 -7.85 6.60 -16.04
CA PHE A 35 -7.15 6.24 -17.26
C PHE A 35 -8.11 5.78 -18.37
N ASP A 36 -7.80 6.17 -19.60
CA ASP A 36 -8.23 5.40 -20.77
C ASP A 36 -7.23 4.26 -20.99
N ALA A 37 -7.71 3.03 -21.18
CA ALA A 37 -6.84 1.89 -21.42
C ALA A 37 -7.40 0.91 -22.46
N ALA A 38 -6.50 0.19 -23.12
CA ALA A 38 -6.84 -0.87 -24.06
C ALA A 38 -5.83 -2.01 -23.97
N LEU A 39 -6.34 -3.24 -24.07
CA LEU A 39 -5.54 -4.45 -24.22
C LEU A 39 -5.28 -4.66 -25.71
N LEU A 40 -4.02 -4.89 -26.06
CA LEU A 40 -3.56 -5.08 -27.43
C LEU A 40 -3.00 -6.49 -27.56
N THR A 41 -3.38 -7.19 -28.62
CA THR A 41 -2.83 -8.48 -29.01
C THR A 41 -1.93 -8.28 -30.22
N GLY A 42 -0.64 -8.51 -30.08
CA GLY A 42 0.31 -8.50 -31.18
C GLY A 42 0.13 -9.71 -32.10
N ARG A 43 0.56 -9.60 -33.36
CA ARG A 43 0.54 -10.74 -34.30
C ARG A 43 1.46 -11.89 -33.87
N ASP A 44 2.44 -11.59 -33.02
CA ASP A 44 3.31 -12.56 -32.35
C ASP A 44 2.63 -13.27 -31.16
N GLY A 45 1.38 -12.93 -30.84
CA GLY A 45 0.60 -13.47 -29.74
C GLY A 45 0.89 -12.82 -28.38
N LYS A 46 1.80 -11.85 -28.30
CA LYS A 46 2.06 -11.12 -27.04
C LYS A 46 0.96 -10.12 -26.74
N HIS A 47 0.70 -9.91 -25.46
CA HIS A 47 -0.26 -8.92 -25.00
C HIS A 47 0.44 -7.69 -24.43
N TRP A 48 -0.14 -6.53 -24.73
CA TRP A 48 0.32 -5.23 -24.27
C TRP A 48 -0.85 -4.44 -23.72
N ILE A 49 -0.58 -3.52 -22.80
CA ILE A 49 -1.57 -2.55 -22.33
C ILE A 49 -1.08 -1.15 -22.64
N ILE A 50 -1.94 -0.36 -23.30
CA ILE A 50 -1.74 1.08 -23.42
C ILE A 50 -2.62 1.79 -22.41
N ARG A 51 -2.07 2.79 -21.72
CA ARG A 51 -2.78 3.64 -20.76
C ARG A 51 -2.53 5.10 -21.10
N ALA A 52 -3.58 5.91 -21.05
CA ALA A 52 -3.51 7.35 -21.20
C ALA A 52 -4.23 8.01 -20.00
N PRO A 53 -3.56 8.89 -19.24
CA PRO A 53 -4.18 9.55 -18.10
C PRO A 53 -5.28 10.51 -18.56
N ARG A 54 -6.30 10.68 -17.72
CA ARG A 54 -7.42 11.61 -17.97
C ARG A 54 -7.32 12.91 -17.16
N ASN A 55 -6.45 12.95 -16.15
CA ASN A 55 -6.25 14.12 -15.29
C ASN A 55 -4.77 14.22 -14.84
N ALA A 56 -4.41 15.36 -14.25
CA ALA A 56 -3.04 15.66 -13.84
C ALA A 56 -2.50 14.72 -12.74
N ARG A 57 -3.38 14.24 -11.84
CA ARG A 57 -3.01 13.26 -10.81
C ARG A 57 -2.55 11.95 -11.45
N ALA A 58 -3.37 11.40 -12.33
CA ALA A 58 -3.08 10.17 -13.08
C ALA A 58 -1.80 10.30 -13.93
N GLU A 59 -1.58 11.47 -14.53
CA GLU A 59 -0.36 11.76 -15.28
C GLU A 59 0.90 11.76 -14.38
N SER A 60 0.83 12.38 -13.21
CA SER A 60 1.92 12.36 -12.23
C SER A 60 2.19 10.95 -11.73
N GLU A 61 1.12 10.20 -11.41
CA GLU A 61 1.22 8.82 -10.95
C GLU A 61 1.88 7.93 -12.00
N GLN A 62 1.43 8.00 -13.26
CA GLN A 62 2.00 7.23 -14.37
C GLN A 62 3.48 7.58 -14.62
N SER A 63 3.84 8.85 -14.45
CA SER A 63 5.23 9.30 -14.61
C SER A 63 6.13 8.74 -13.50
N ALA A 64 5.67 8.76 -12.25
CA ALA A 64 6.40 8.16 -11.12
C ALA A 64 6.48 6.63 -11.25
N ASP A 65 5.40 5.99 -11.68
CA ASP A 65 5.35 4.54 -11.97
C ASP A 65 6.41 4.14 -13.01
N LEU A 66 6.57 4.93 -14.08
CA LEU A 66 7.60 4.69 -15.08
C LEU A 66 9.03 4.78 -14.51
N VAL A 67 9.30 5.75 -13.63
CA VAL A 67 10.62 5.88 -12.98
C VAL A 67 10.90 4.63 -12.13
N ALA A 68 9.92 4.20 -11.33
CA ALA A 68 10.03 3.02 -10.49
C ALA A 68 10.23 1.74 -11.31
N LEU A 69 9.43 1.52 -12.36
CA LEU A 69 9.54 0.34 -13.22
C LEU A 69 10.87 0.27 -13.97
N ARG A 70 11.48 1.41 -14.30
CA ARG A 70 12.84 1.48 -14.87
C ARG A 70 13.94 1.19 -13.84
N ALA A 71 13.74 1.58 -12.58
CA ALA A 71 14.65 1.26 -11.49
C ALA A 71 14.70 -0.26 -11.20
N LEU A 72 13.57 -0.96 -11.37
CA LEU A 72 13.47 -2.41 -11.31
C LEU A 72 14.16 -3.06 -12.52
N SER A 73 15.49 -3.14 -12.50
CA SER A 73 16.27 -3.82 -13.53
C SER A 73 15.93 -5.31 -13.64
N THR A 74 16.33 -5.96 -14.74
CA THR A 74 16.15 -7.40 -14.93
C THR A 74 16.68 -8.21 -13.76
N GLY A 75 17.86 -7.87 -13.22
CA GLY A 75 18.47 -8.57 -12.08
C GLY A 75 17.77 -8.33 -10.73
N VAL A 76 17.02 -7.23 -10.59
CA VAL A 76 16.15 -7.00 -9.42
C VAL A 76 14.87 -7.81 -9.58
N ARG A 77 14.27 -7.80 -10.78
CA ARG A 77 13.03 -8.52 -11.09
C ARG A 77 13.14 -10.03 -10.91
N THR A 78 14.29 -10.64 -11.17
CA THR A 78 14.52 -12.09 -10.95
C THR A 78 14.44 -12.51 -9.47
N ARG A 79 14.45 -11.55 -8.53
CA ARG A 79 14.28 -11.81 -7.09
C ARG A 79 12.83 -11.77 -6.63
N LEU A 80 11.91 -11.35 -7.49
CA LEU A 80 10.48 -11.27 -7.18
C LEU A 80 9.79 -12.57 -7.63
N PRO A 81 8.90 -13.15 -6.81
CA PRO A 81 8.15 -14.36 -7.16
C PRO A 81 6.96 -14.08 -8.09
N PHE A 82 6.83 -12.85 -8.59
CA PHE A 82 5.73 -12.37 -9.40
C PHE A 82 6.24 -11.41 -10.48
N THR A 83 5.39 -11.09 -11.45
CA THR A 83 5.71 -10.18 -12.54
C THR A 83 5.37 -8.73 -12.20
N ALA A 84 6.24 -7.79 -12.58
CA ALA A 84 5.92 -6.36 -12.62
C ALA A 84 5.87 -5.89 -14.08
N SER A 85 5.12 -4.83 -14.38
CA SER A 85 4.98 -4.30 -15.73
C SER A 85 6.33 -3.90 -16.35
N THR A 86 6.50 -4.14 -17.65
CA THR A 86 7.68 -3.69 -18.41
C THR A 86 7.26 -2.58 -19.35
N PHE A 87 7.93 -1.42 -19.28
CA PHE A 87 7.66 -0.32 -20.21
C PHE A 87 8.14 -0.65 -21.62
N ALA A 88 7.27 -0.45 -22.61
CA ALA A 88 7.51 -0.76 -24.02
C ALA A 88 7.74 0.49 -24.86
N GLY A 89 6.99 1.56 -24.59
CA GLY A 89 7.03 2.78 -25.40
C GLY A 89 6.04 3.84 -24.94
N GLN A 90 6.13 5.02 -25.54
CA GLN A 90 5.23 6.13 -25.25
C GLN A 90 4.86 6.90 -26.53
N ALA A 91 3.68 7.48 -26.57
CA ALA A 91 3.25 8.38 -27.63
C ALA A 91 2.58 9.63 -27.04
N PRO A 92 2.75 10.82 -27.66
CA PRO A 92 2.04 12.03 -27.26
C PRO A 92 0.54 11.89 -27.55
N ILE A 93 -0.28 12.44 -26.66
CA ILE A 93 -1.74 12.51 -26.84
C ILE A 93 -2.29 13.82 -26.26
N GLY A 94 -2.61 14.77 -27.13
CA GLY A 94 -2.97 16.12 -26.69
C GLY A 94 -1.82 16.75 -25.89
N SER A 95 -2.09 17.16 -24.65
CA SER A 95 -1.10 17.74 -23.73
C SER A 95 -0.37 16.72 -22.86
N THR A 96 -0.73 15.43 -22.91
CA THR A 96 -0.15 14.37 -22.08
C THR A 96 0.47 13.27 -22.93
N ARG A 97 0.85 12.14 -22.33
CA ARG A 97 1.46 10.98 -23.01
C ARG A 97 0.74 9.68 -22.62
N ALA A 98 0.52 8.84 -23.61
CA ALA A 98 0.09 7.47 -23.41
C ALA A 98 1.32 6.56 -23.31
N PHE A 99 1.33 5.65 -22.34
CA PHE A 99 2.40 4.66 -22.15
C PHE A 99 1.91 3.27 -22.50
N VAL A 100 2.77 2.50 -23.16
CA VAL A 100 2.55 1.11 -23.51
C VAL A 100 3.44 0.25 -22.63
N TYR A 101 2.86 -0.80 -22.05
CA TYR A 101 3.54 -1.78 -21.22
C TYR A 101 3.26 -3.19 -21.71
N GLU A 102 4.17 -4.12 -21.42
CA GLU A 102 3.87 -5.55 -21.49
C GLU A 102 2.72 -5.87 -20.53
N PHE A 103 1.78 -6.71 -20.98
CA PHE A 103 0.64 -7.09 -20.16
C PHE A 103 1.05 -8.09 -19.08
N VAL A 104 0.65 -7.81 -17.84
CA VAL A 104 0.85 -8.71 -16.70
C VAL A 104 -0.42 -9.54 -16.51
N TYR A 105 -0.28 -10.86 -16.58
CA TYR A 105 -1.43 -11.76 -16.48
C TYR A 105 -1.82 -12.04 -15.02
N GLY A 106 -3.13 -12.18 -14.81
CA GLY A 106 -3.76 -12.52 -13.54
C GLY A 106 -5.08 -11.78 -13.37
N ALA A 107 -5.87 -12.21 -12.40
CA ALA A 107 -7.13 -11.59 -12.04
C ALA A 107 -6.94 -10.69 -10.81
N LYS A 108 -7.60 -9.53 -10.83
CA LYS A 108 -7.80 -8.73 -9.62
C LYS A 108 -8.76 -9.46 -8.69
N VAL A 109 -8.45 -9.48 -7.40
CA VAL A 109 -9.32 -10.08 -6.38
C VAL A 109 -9.72 -8.98 -5.39
N PRO A 110 -11.03 -8.67 -5.26
CA PRO A 110 -11.48 -7.73 -4.24
C PRO A 110 -11.06 -8.21 -2.85
N LEU A 111 -10.73 -7.28 -1.94
CA LEU A 111 -10.30 -7.60 -0.59
C LEU A 111 -11.23 -8.62 0.11
N ALA A 112 -12.54 -8.44 -0.01
CA ALA A 112 -13.55 -9.31 0.61
C ALA A 112 -13.53 -10.76 0.07
N SER A 113 -12.88 -11.00 -1.06
CA SER A 113 -12.77 -12.31 -1.71
C SER A 113 -11.40 -12.95 -1.52
N ILE A 114 -10.48 -12.30 -0.80
CA ILE A 114 -9.16 -12.88 -0.50
C ILE A 114 -9.33 -13.98 0.54
N GLY A 115 -8.99 -15.22 0.16
CA GLY A 115 -9.00 -16.37 1.06
C GLY A 115 -7.88 -16.28 2.11
N ALA A 116 -8.20 -16.62 3.35
CA ALA A 116 -7.27 -16.72 4.47
C ALA A 116 -6.85 -18.18 4.74
N GLY A 117 -5.70 -18.36 5.40
CA GLY A 117 -5.16 -19.66 5.77
C GLY A 117 -3.79 -19.99 5.16
N PRO A 118 -3.23 -21.17 5.49
CA PRO A 118 -2.04 -21.69 4.82
C PRO A 118 -2.33 -21.92 3.33
N ASP A 119 -1.34 -21.66 2.47
CA ASP A 119 -1.43 -21.84 1.02
C ASP A 119 -2.55 -21.05 0.32
N SER A 120 -3.12 -20.03 0.99
CA SER A 120 -4.13 -19.14 0.42
C SER A 120 -3.52 -17.93 -0.27
N LEU A 121 -4.35 -17.18 -1.01
CA LEU A 121 -3.95 -15.91 -1.59
C LEU A 121 -3.42 -14.91 -0.55
N ALA A 122 -4.00 -14.85 0.66
CA ALA A 122 -3.47 -14.01 1.74
C ALA A 122 -2.02 -14.40 2.12
N SER A 123 -1.73 -15.70 2.22
CA SER A 123 -0.36 -16.17 2.45
C SER A 123 0.57 -15.81 1.29
N SER A 124 0.11 -15.95 0.04
CA SER A 124 0.88 -15.57 -1.16
C SER A 124 1.18 -14.07 -1.20
N ILE A 125 0.23 -13.22 -0.80
CA ILE A 125 0.40 -11.77 -0.65
C ILE A 125 1.47 -11.44 0.39
N GLY A 126 1.45 -12.07 1.57
CA GLY A 126 2.46 -11.88 2.60
C GLY A 126 3.88 -12.22 2.10
N ALA A 127 4.02 -13.31 1.34
CA ALA A 127 5.28 -13.70 0.72
C ALA A 127 5.73 -12.72 -0.38
N ALA A 128 4.80 -12.22 -1.20
CA ALA A 128 5.07 -11.22 -2.24
C ALA A 128 5.60 -9.90 -1.63
N VAL A 129 4.92 -9.38 -0.60
CA VAL A 129 5.36 -8.17 0.12
C VAL A 129 6.73 -8.39 0.78
N ALA A 130 6.96 -9.55 1.40
CA ALA A 130 8.25 -9.91 1.96
C ALA A 130 9.38 -9.92 0.90
N ALA A 131 9.09 -10.40 -0.31
CA ALA A 131 10.05 -10.41 -1.42
C ALA A 131 10.42 -8.99 -1.87
N ILE A 132 9.44 -8.07 -1.96
CA ILE A 132 9.70 -6.64 -2.23
C ILE A 132 10.64 -6.07 -1.16
N HIS A 133 10.33 -6.30 0.11
CA HIS A 133 11.11 -5.75 1.21
C HIS A 133 12.48 -6.42 1.39
N SER A 134 12.74 -7.52 0.70
CA SER A 134 14.04 -8.22 0.69
C SER A 134 14.93 -7.78 -0.48
N LEU A 135 14.45 -6.90 -1.35
CA LEU A 135 15.27 -6.34 -2.42
C LEU A 135 16.41 -5.48 -1.85
N PRO A 136 17.59 -5.45 -2.51
CA PRO A 136 18.67 -4.55 -2.12
C PRO A 136 18.21 -3.08 -2.18
N THR A 137 18.51 -2.28 -1.17
CA THR A 137 18.10 -0.86 -1.15
C THR A 137 18.89 0.02 -2.12
N SER A 138 20.07 -0.43 -2.58
CA SER A 138 20.98 0.37 -3.40
C SER A 138 20.36 0.82 -4.72
N PHE A 139 19.59 -0.04 -5.41
CA PHE A 139 19.02 0.34 -6.71
C PHE A 139 17.98 1.47 -6.59
N VAL A 140 17.34 1.61 -5.42
CA VAL A 140 16.40 2.72 -5.16
C VAL A 140 17.18 4.02 -5.06
N ALA A 141 18.28 4.04 -4.31
CA ALA A 141 19.15 5.20 -4.18
C ALA A 141 19.81 5.58 -5.53
N ASP A 142 20.32 4.58 -6.27
CA ASP A 142 20.97 4.78 -7.57
C ASP A 142 20.00 5.36 -8.61
N ALA A 143 18.70 5.03 -8.50
CA ALA A 143 17.65 5.59 -9.35
C ALA A 143 17.16 6.99 -8.91
N GLY A 144 17.70 7.54 -7.82
CA GLY A 144 17.28 8.83 -7.25
C GLY A 144 15.88 8.80 -6.62
N LEU A 145 15.36 7.61 -6.29
CA LEU A 145 14.09 7.46 -5.61
C LEU A 145 14.25 7.77 -4.11
N PRO A 146 13.15 8.11 -3.40
CA PRO A 146 13.23 8.48 -1.99
C PRO A 146 13.83 7.37 -1.11
N VAL A 147 14.69 7.78 -0.17
CA VAL A 147 15.27 6.90 0.85
C VAL A 147 15.05 7.52 2.21
N LEU A 148 14.15 6.94 2.99
CA LEU A 148 13.79 7.42 4.31
C LEU A 148 14.35 6.49 5.38
N THR A 149 15.06 7.07 6.34
CA THR A 149 15.37 6.45 7.61
C THR A 149 14.12 6.24 8.46
N ALA A 150 14.23 5.48 9.55
CA ALA A 150 13.13 5.33 10.50
C ALA A 150 12.68 6.67 11.11
N GLY A 151 13.64 7.53 11.46
CA GLY A 151 13.35 8.89 11.95
C GLY A 151 12.72 9.80 10.90
N GLU A 152 13.05 9.66 9.62
CA GLU A 152 12.37 10.38 8.54
C GLU A 152 10.96 9.86 8.30
N SER A 153 10.76 8.56 8.42
CA SER A 153 9.42 7.93 8.35
C SER A 153 8.52 8.41 9.48
N LEU A 154 9.06 8.53 10.70
CA LEU A 154 8.38 9.14 11.85
C LEU A 154 8.05 10.61 11.58
N ARG A 155 9.02 11.43 11.16
CA ARG A 155 8.79 12.86 10.86
C ARG A 155 7.71 13.08 9.79
N ALA A 156 7.71 12.25 8.75
CA ALA A 156 6.68 12.29 7.73
C ALA A 156 5.29 11.95 8.29
N ALA A 157 5.20 10.98 9.20
CA ALA A 157 3.95 10.63 9.85
C ALA A 157 3.45 11.74 10.80
N VAL A 158 4.34 12.30 11.62
CA VAL A 158 4.03 13.45 12.50
C VAL A 158 3.53 14.64 11.69
N THR A 159 4.12 14.91 10.52
CA THR A 159 3.63 15.96 9.63
C THR A 159 2.18 15.74 9.21
N VAL A 160 1.76 14.50 8.92
CA VAL A 160 0.37 14.19 8.60
C VAL A 160 -0.52 14.37 9.83
N MET A 161 -0.09 13.90 11.00
CA MET A 161 -0.80 14.06 12.26
C MET A 161 -1.06 15.53 12.59
N ASP A 162 -0.02 16.37 12.56
CA ASP A 162 -0.11 17.80 12.90
C ASP A 162 -1.06 18.53 11.96
N ARG A 163 -0.98 18.24 10.65
CA ARG A 163 -1.89 18.81 9.66
C ARG A 163 -3.33 18.38 9.90
N ALA A 164 -3.57 17.10 10.20
CA ALA A 164 -4.90 16.60 10.47
C ALA A 164 -5.45 17.21 11.78
N ALA A 165 -4.66 17.28 12.85
CA ALA A 165 -5.02 17.91 14.10
C ALA A 165 -5.38 19.40 13.92
N ALA A 166 -4.64 20.12 13.06
CA ALA A 166 -4.89 21.53 12.76
C ALA A 166 -6.26 21.80 12.08
N THR A 167 -6.92 20.77 11.54
CA THR A 167 -8.30 20.90 11.04
C THR A 167 -9.32 21.08 12.18
N ALA A 168 -8.96 20.75 13.42
CA ALA A 168 -9.86 20.66 14.58
C ALA A 168 -11.03 19.67 14.43
N LEU A 169 -11.00 18.80 13.41
CA LEU A 169 -12.02 17.78 13.14
C LEU A 169 -11.62 16.38 13.64
N VAL A 170 -10.35 16.17 13.99
CA VAL A 170 -9.87 14.91 14.55
C VAL A 170 -10.23 14.82 16.05
N PRO A 171 -10.87 13.73 16.51
CA PRO A 171 -11.14 13.53 17.93
C PRO A 171 -9.88 13.56 18.81
N ALA A 172 -9.91 14.27 19.94
CA ALA A 172 -8.77 14.42 20.85
C ALA A 172 -8.19 13.08 21.35
N ALA A 173 -9.03 12.05 21.51
CA ALA A 173 -8.59 10.71 21.91
C ALA A 173 -7.67 10.06 20.85
N LEU A 174 -7.92 10.30 19.56
CA LEU A 174 -7.06 9.82 18.47
C LEU A 174 -5.75 10.59 18.41
N ILE A 175 -5.79 11.91 18.57
CA ILE A 175 -4.59 12.75 18.63
C ILE A 175 -3.65 12.23 19.73
N GLY A 176 -4.15 12.08 20.97
CA GLY A 176 -3.34 11.58 22.08
C GLY A 176 -2.92 10.10 21.95
N ARG A 177 -3.59 9.30 21.10
CA ARG A 177 -3.14 7.94 20.75
C ARG A 177 -1.99 8.00 19.74
N TRP A 178 -2.10 8.83 18.72
CA TRP A 178 -1.06 9.02 17.72
C TRP A 178 0.20 9.66 18.29
N GLU A 179 0.07 10.62 19.20
CA GLU A 179 1.21 11.24 19.92
C GLU A 179 1.99 10.19 20.72
N ARG A 180 1.29 9.37 21.54
CA ARG A 180 1.93 8.27 22.28
C ARG A 180 2.63 7.27 21.37
N ALA A 181 2.06 6.98 20.21
CA ALA A 181 2.68 6.12 19.21
C ALA A 181 3.94 6.77 18.61
N ALA A 182 3.89 8.05 18.27
CA ALA A 182 5.01 8.81 17.75
C ALA A 182 6.17 8.92 18.75
N GLU A 183 5.85 8.99 20.06
CA GLU A 183 6.82 9.07 21.15
C GLU A 183 7.42 7.71 21.56
N ASP A 184 6.81 6.58 21.17
CA ASP A 184 7.32 5.24 21.49
C ASP A 184 8.55 4.88 20.65
N ALA A 185 9.74 5.10 21.21
CA ALA A 185 11.00 4.80 20.55
C ALA A 185 11.13 3.34 20.09
N LYS A 186 10.49 2.38 20.77
CA LYS A 186 10.55 0.95 20.36
C LYS A 186 9.73 0.70 19.11
N LEU A 187 8.61 1.41 18.95
CA LEU A 187 7.76 1.31 17.76
C LEU A 187 8.58 1.68 16.51
N TRP A 188 9.34 2.78 16.61
CA TRP A 188 10.13 3.36 15.50
C TRP A 188 11.55 2.80 15.36
N GLN A 189 11.92 1.80 16.16
CA GLN A 189 13.21 1.10 16.01
C GLN A 189 13.07 -0.06 15.00
N PHE A 190 13.08 0.28 13.72
CA PHE A 190 13.05 -0.71 12.63
C PHE A 190 14.15 -0.44 11.60
N GLN A 191 14.48 -1.45 10.80
CA GLN A 191 15.38 -1.32 9.66
C GLN A 191 14.57 -0.95 8.41
N PRO A 192 14.79 0.23 7.80
CA PRO A 192 14.13 0.59 6.54
C PRO A 192 14.47 -0.39 5.42
N THR A 193 13.48 -0.67 4.58
CA THR A 193 13.60 -1.57 3.42
C THR A 193 13.01 -0.94 2.18
N VAL A 194 13.26 -1.55 1.01
CA VAL A 194 12.48 -1.24 -0.19
C VAL A 194 10.99 -1.51 0.12
N ILE A 195 10.12 -0.57 -0.25
CA ILE A 195 8.66 -0.71 -0.15
C ILE A 195 8.05 -0.24 -1.46
N ASN A 196 6.92 -0.83 -1.87
CA ASN A 196 6.11 -0.31 -2.97
C ASN A 196 5.48 1.03 -2.60
N GLY A 197 5.01 1.18 -1.36
CA GLY A 197 4.57 2.44 -0.76
C GLY A 197 3.11 2.82 -1.03
N ALA A 198 2.41 2.12 -1.93
CA ALA A 198 1.02 2.39 -2.31
C ALA A 198 0.18 1.11 -2.44
N LEU A 199 0.58 0.00 -1.80
CA LEU A 199 -0.14 -1.26 -1.92
C LEU A 199 -1.56 -1.18 -1.36
N SER A 200 -2.48 -1.78 -2.12
CA SER A 200 -3.85 -2.09 -1.72
C SER A 200 -4.25 -3.43 -2.34
N ALA A 201 -5.46 -3.92 -2.08
CA ALA A 201 -5.97 -5.13 -2.72
C ALA A 201 -5.93 -5.05 -4.26
N ASP A 202 -6.13 -3.84 -4.82
CA ASP A 202 -6.13 -3.58 -6.26
C ASP A 202 -4.73 -3.66 -6.91
N SER A 203 -3.67 -3.66 -6.11
CA SER A 203 -2.28 -3.78 -6.58
C SER A 203 -1.93 -5.22 -6.97
N PHE A 204 -2.66 -6.23 -6.48
CA PHE A 204 -2.29 -7.63 -6.67
C PHE A 204 -3.10 -8.28 -7.80
N LEU A 205 -2.38 -8.99 -8.66
CA LEU A 205 -2.95 -9.91 -9.65
C LEU A 205 -2.70 -11.33 -9.17
N SER A 206 -3.68 -12.21 -9.37
CA SER A 206 -3.61 -13.59 -8.90
C SER A 206 -4.10 -14.60 -9.93
N ALA A 207 -3.61 -15.82 -9.80
CA ALA A 207 -4.14 -17.02 -10.45
C ALA A 207 -3.87 -18.21 -9.51
N ASP A 208 -4.83 -19.13 -9.40
CA ASP A 208 -4.71 -20.35 -8.60
C ASP A 208 -4.19 -20.09 -7.16
N GLU A 209 -4.79 -19.12 -6.46
CA GLU A 209 -4.42 -18.68 -5.10
C GLU A 209 -2.98 -18.13 -4.95
N ALA A 210 -2.28 -17.88 -6.05
CA ALA A 210 -0.94 -17.31 -6.07
C ALA A 210 -0.92 -15.90 -6.66
N VAL A 211 -0.10 -15.02 -6.08
CA VAL A 211 0.20 -13.70 -6.67
C VAL A 211 1.03 -13.91 -7.93
N THR A 212 0.49 -13.51 -9.07
CA THR A 212 1.17 -13.58 -10.38
C THR A 212 1.79 -12.24 -10.77
N GLY A 213 1.28 -11.14 -10.22
CA GLY A 213 1.82 -9.82 -10.50
C GLY A 213 1.46 -8.75 -9.48
N VAL A 214 2.28 -7.70 -9.44
CA VAL A 214 2.07 -6.51 -8.61
C VAL A 214 2.13 -5.26 -9.49
N LEU A 215 1.10 -4.43 -9.37
CA LEU A 215 0.90 -3.18 -10.10
C LEU A 215 1.04 -1.97 -9.14
N GLY A 216 1.17 -0.77 -9.71
CA GLY A 216 1.17 0.49 -8.95
C GLY A 216 2.45 0.72 -8.16
N TRP A 217 3.56 0.97 -8.86
CA TRP A 217 4.90 1.18 -8.31
C TRP A 217 5.26 2.66 -8.11
N HIS A 218 4.31 3.56 -8.33
CA HIS A 218 4.52 5.01 -8.33
C HIS A 218 5.10 5.59 -7.03
N GLU A 219 4.94 4.90 -5.90
CA GLU A 219 5.47 5.32 -4.59
C GLU A 219 6.75 4.57 -4.15
N LEU A 220 7.40 3.82 -5.06
CA LEU A 220 8.58 3.00 -4.76
C LEU A 220 9.68 3.81 -4.07
N ARG A 221 10.11 3.34 -2.90
CA ARG A 221 11.10 4.02 -2.05
C ARG A 221 11.76 3.05 -1.10
N VAL A 222 12.74 3.53 -0.34
CA VAL A 222 13.16 2.90 0.92
C VAL A 222 12.43 3.58 2.07
N GLY A 223 11.82 2.82 2.97
CA GLY A 223 11.06 3.34 4.10
C GLY A 223 10.59 2.26 5.07
N ASP A 224 9.52 2.57 5.81
CA ASP A 224 8.92 1.65 6.78
C ASP A 224 8.14 0.52 6.09
N PRO A 225 8.52 -0.76 6.28
CA PRO A 225 7.79 -1.91 5.73
C PRO A 225 6.32 -1.97 6.15
N ALA A 226 5.95 -1.37 7.28
CA ALA A 226 4.57 -1.37 7.75
C ALA A 226 3.59 -0.63 6.81
N ARG A 227 4.10 0.29 5.96
CA ARG A 227 3.29 1.01 4.97
C ARG A 227 2.61 0.09 3.96
N ASP A 228 3.28 -0.99 3.57
CA ASP A 228 2.80 -1.96 2.58
C ASP A 228 1.82 -2.99 3.17
N LEU A 229 1.64 -2.98 4.50
CA LEU A 229 0.84 -3.94 5.25
C LEU A 229 -0.39 -3.32 5.93
N GLN A 230 -0.53 -1.98 5.94
CA GLN A 230 -1.63 -1.32 6.65
C GLN A 230 -3.02 -1.71 6.11
N TRP A 231 -3.15 -1.87 4.79
CA TRP A 231 -4.44 -2.04 4.13
C TRP A 231 -5.12 -3.37 4.48
N VAL A 232 -4.35 -4.41 4.83
CA VAL A 232 -4.90 -5.74 5.17
C VAL A 232 -5.64 -5.73 6.51
N LEU A 233 -5.36 -4.76 7.38
CA LEU A 233 -5.97 -4.65 8.72
C LEU A 233 -7.47 -4.35 8.69
N SER A 234 -8.03 -4.05 7.52
CA SER A 234 -9.48 -3.93 7.33
C SER A 234 -10.20 -5.29 7.31
N ASN A 235 -9.47 -6.41 7.30
CA ASN A 235 -10.00 -7.77 7.45
C ASN A 235 -9.06 -8.63 8.30
N ASP A 236 -9.45 -8.93 9.54
CA ASP A 236 -8.61 -9.62 10.52
C ASP A 236 -8.10 -10.99 10.03
N SER A 237 -8.96 -11.79 9.40
CA SER A 237 -8.57 -13.13 8.92
C SER A 237 -7.50 -13.08 7.82
N VAL A 238 -7.61 -12.09 6.94
CA VAL A 238 -6.63 -11.81 5.89
C VAL A 238 -5.35 -11.25 6.50
N ALA A 239 -5.48 -10.29 7.42
CA ALA A 239 -4.35 -9.70 8.12
C ALA A 239 -3.50 -10.76 8.82
N ASP A 240 -4.11 -11.65 9.60
CA ASP A 240 -3.40 -12.70 10.32
C ASP A 240 -2.60 -13.59 9.37
N SER A 241 -3.23 -14.04 8.28
CA SER A 241 -2.57 -14.87 7.26
C SER A 241 -1.41 -14.15 6.56
N VAL A 242 -1.60 -12.87 6.21
CA VAL A 242 -0.57 -12.03 5.57
C VAL A 242 0.60 -11.80 6.50
N PHE A 243 0.36 -11.36 7.74
CA PHE A 243 1.40 -11.08 8.73
C PHE A 243 2.18 -12.35 9.10
N ASP A 244 1.50 -13.49 9.21
CA ASP A 244 2.13 -14.78 9.45
C ASP A 244 3.09 -15.17 8.32
N SER A 245 2.61 -15.15 7.08
CA SER A 245 3.43 -15.49 5.91
C SER A 245 4.59 -14.52 5.73
N TYR A 246 4.32 -13.22 5.86
CA TYR A 246 5.32 -12.15 5.81
C TYR A 246 6.42 -12.36 6.87
N SER A 247 6.05 -12.64 8.12
CA SER A 247 6.99 -12.84 9.22
C SER A 247 7.84 -14.10 9.03
N ARG A 248 7.25 -15.18 8.50
CA ARG A 248 8.00 -16.40 8.15
C ARG A 248 9.04 -16.14 7.06
N ALA A 249 8.70 -15.35 6.04
CA ALA A 249 9.60 -15.04 4.93
C ALA A 249 10.71 -14.04 5.32
N ARG A 250 10.40 -13.03 6.13
CA ARG A 250 11.37 -12.01 6.59
C ARG A 250 12.22 -12.44 7.79
N GLY A 251 11.74 -13.39 8.58
CA GLY A 251 12.26 -13.69 9.90
C GLY A 251 11.77 -12.69 10.96
N ALA A 252 12.01 -13.00 12.23
CA ALA A 252 11.54 -12.20 13.37
C ALA A 252 12.36 -10.92 13.63
N THR A 253 12.62 -10.11 12.59
CA THR A 253 13.46 -8.90 12.67
C THR A 253 12.74 -7.67 13.22
N ASP A 254 11.41 -7.62 13.05
CA ASP A 254 10.60 -6.45 13.42
C ASP A 254 9.30 -6.89 14.09
N ARG A 255 9.29 -6.83 15.42
CA ARG A 255 8.14 -7.26 16.24
C ARG A 255 7.01 -6.22 16.27
N GLN A 256 7.27 -5.01 15.79
CA GLN A 256 6.35 -3.87 15.91
C GLN A 256 5.70 -3.50 14.57
N VAL A 257 5.95 -4.27 13.51
CA VAL A 257 5.45 -3.99 12.15
C VAL A 257 3.92 -3.92 12.10
N ARG A 258 3.21 -4.78 12.84
CA ARG A 258 1.74 -4.77 12.88
C ARG A 258 1.20 -3.51 13.58
N GLN A 259 1.83 -3.11 14.68
CA GLN A 259 1.48 -1.90 15.41
C GLN A 259 1.70 -0.65 14.56
N ARG A 260 2.83 -0.57 13.83
CA ARG A 260 3.08 0.52 12.87
C ARG A 260 2.12 0.48 11.68
N ALA A 261 1.73 -0.71 11.22
CA ALA A 261 0.75 -0.84 10.14
C ALA A 261 -0.61 -0.31 10.59
N MET A 262 -1.01 -0.59 11.83
CA MET A 262 -2.24 -0.03 12.43
C MET A 262 -2.16 1.49 12.54
N PHE A 263 -1.04 2.02 13.01
CA PHE A 263 -0.81 3.47 13.02
C PHE A 263 -0.96 4.09 11.63
N TYR A 264 -0.38 3.48 10.60
CA TYR A 264 -0.54 3.97 9.24
C TYR A 264 -1.97 3.83 8.70
N ALA A 265 -2.70 2.77 9.04
CA ALA A 265 -4.10 2.61 8.66
C ALA A 265 -4.96 3.74 9.25
N GLU A 266 -4.77 4.08 10.53
CA GLU A 266 -5.45 5.22 11.15
C GLU A 266 -5.08 6.56 10.46
N LEU A 267 -3.80 6.73 10.06
CA LEU A 267 -3.36 7.91 9.33
C LEU A 267 -3.87 8.00 7.89
N GLU A 268 -4.25 6.89 7.24
CA GLU A 268 -4.91 6.97 5.92
C GLU A 268 -6.28 7.65 6.01
N VAL A 269 -7.02 7.44 7.11
CA VAL A 269 -8.26 8.18 7.37
C VAL A 269 -7.97 9.67 7.59
N ALA A 270 -6.89 10.01 8.29
CA ALA A 270 -6.45 11.39 8.47
C ALA A 270 -6.09 12.06 7.13
N LYS A 271 -5.43 11.33 6.22
CA LYS A 271 -5.15 11.83 4.86
C LYS A 271 -6.43 12.02 4.04
N TRP A 272 -7.43 11.16 4.21
CA TRP A 272 -8.73 11.31 3.57
C TRP A 272 -9.44 12.58 4.02
N LEU A 273 -9.42 12.87 5.33
CA LEU A 273 -9.89 14.14 5.88
C LEU A 273 -9.16 15.33 5.25
N LEU A 274 -7.81 15.29 5.23
CA LEU A 274 -7.00 16.36 4.64
C LEU A 274 -7.37 16.59 3.16
N HIS A 275 -7.53 15.52 2.39
CA HIS A 275 -7.97 15.61 1.00
C HIS A 275 -9.34 16.30 0.86
N GLY A 276 -10.32 15.94 1.69
CA GLY A 276 -11.62 16.60 1.72
C GLY A 276 -11.52 18.09 2.02
N THR A 277 -10.71 18.47 3.01
CA THR A 277 -10.51 19.88 3.38
C THR A 277 -9.81 20.69 2.28
N GLU A 278 -8.78 20.13 1.65
CA GLU A 278 -8.02 20.77 0.56
C GLU A 278 -8.88 20.97 -0.70
N THR A 279 -9.72 19.98 -1.02
CA THR A 279 -10.62 20.02 -2.17
C THR A 279 -11.94 20.73 -1.89
N ARG A 280 -12.17 21.15 -0.64
CA ARG A 280 -13.44 21.73 -0.15
C ARG A 280 -14.65 20.85 -0.44
N ASN A 281 -14.47 19.54 -0.36
CA ASN A 281 -15.53 18.56 -0.56
C ASN A 281 -16.12 18.17 0.80
N THR A 282 -17.32 18.69 1.11
CA THR A 282 -17.99 18.43 2.40
C THR A 282 -18.39 16.98 2.58
N GLU A 283 -18.77 16.27 1.51
CA GLU A 283 -19.12 14.86 1.59
C GLU A 283 -17.92 14.01 2.03
N VAL A 284 -16.74 14.32 1.48
CA VAL A 284 -15.48 13.66 1.87
C VAL A 284 -15.08 13.99 3.31
N VAL A 285 -15.28 15.24 3.73
CA VAL A 285 -14.98 15.66 5.11
C VAL A 285 -15.90 14.93 6.10
N ASP A 286 -17.22 14.90 5.83
CA ASP A 286 -18.19 14.26 6.70
C ASP A 286 -17.95 12.75 6.81
N ASP A 287 -17.64 12.09 5.69
CA ASP A 287 -17.26 10.67 5.63
C ASP A 287 -15.99 10.40 6.46
N ALA A 288 -14.94 11.21 6.29
CA ALA A 288 -13.70 11.06 7.05
C ALA A 288 -13.92 11.28 8.56
N VAL A 289 -14.75 12.25 8.96
CA VAL A 289 -15.10 12.48 10.37
C VAL A 289 -15.87 11.30 10.95
N GLN A 290 -16.78 10.69 10.17
CA GLN A 290 -17.48 9.48 10.59
C GLN A 290 -16.50 8.31 10.80
N MET A 291 -15.56 8.09 9.88
CA MET A 291 -14.52 7.06 10.01
C MET A 291 -13.64 7.29 11.25
N LEU A 292 -13.19 8.53 11.48
CA LEU A 292 -12.40 8.89 12.67
C LEU A 292 -13.18 8.65 13.96
N THR A 293 -14.49 8.92 13.97
CA THR A 293 -15.35 8.64 15.13
C THR A 293 -15.46 7.12 15.36
N GLY A 294 -15.63 6.33 14.29
CA GLY A 294 -15.63 4.87 14.38
C GLY A 294 -14.33 4.30 14.94
N LEU A 295 -13.18 4.88 14.59
CA LEU A 295 -11.89 4.50 15.17
C LEU A 295 -11.85 4.75 16.69
N VAL A 296 -12.41 5.87 17.18
CA VAL A 296 -12.51 6.16 18.62
C VAL A 296 -13.34 5.10 19.35
N ASP A 297 -14.45 4.68 18.76
CA ASP A 297 -15.32 3.66 19.37
C ASP A 297 -14.62 2.30 19.42
N ASN A 298 -13.85 1.94 18.39
CA ASN A 298 -13.01 0.74 18.41
C ASN A 298 -11.94 0.80 19.51
N ILE A 299 -11.27 1.95 19.70
CA ILE A 299 -10.27 2.14 20.77
C ILE A 299 -10.89 1.94 22.16
N ARG A 300 -12.12 2.39 22.38
CA ARG A 300 -12.82 2.23 23.67
C ARG A 300 -13.18 0.78 23.97
N ASN A 301 -13.43 -0.01 22.93
CA ASN A 301 -13.85 -1.39 23.03
C ASN A 301 -12.68 -2.39 22.98
N ASP A 302 -11.51 -1.96 22.51
CA ASP A 302 -10.41 -2.86 22.17
C ASP A 302 -9.12 -2.59 22.98
N VAL A 303 -8.94 -3.40 24.03
CA VAL A 303 -7.66 -3.52 24.78
C VAL A 303 -6.63 -4.35 23.99
N MET A 304 -7.04 -5.06 22.92
CA MET A 304 -6.25 -6.09 22.25
C MET A 304 -5.45 -5.59 21.03
N ASN A 305 -5.73 -4.38 20.49
CA ASN A 305 -4.96 -3.77 19.39
C ASN A 305 -4.25 -2.45 19.75
N PRO A 306 -3.22 -2.49 20.60
CA PRO A 306 -2.42 -1.31 20.93
C PRO A 306 -1.47 -0.93 19.78
N ILE A 307 -1.32 0.37 19.51
CA ILE A 307 -0.28 0.89 18.59
C ILE A 307 1.09 1.06 19.30
N GLY A 308 1.12 1.20 20.63
CA GLY A 308 2.36 1.34 21.42
C GLY A 308 2.54 0.21 22.42
N THR A 309 3.63 0.24 23.20
CA THR A 309 3.81 -0.72 24.30
C THR A 309 2.60 -0.75 25.23
N GLN A 310 2.05 -1.94 25.47
CA GLN A 310 1.16 -2.15 26.61
C GLN A 310 1.99 -1.92 27.88
N THR A 311 1.88 -0.74 28.48
CA THR A 311 1.99 -0.68 29.93
C THR A 311 0.84 -1.52 30.45
N MET A 312 1.13 -2.78 30.83
CA MET A 312 0.27 -3.52 31.73
C MET A 312 -0.16 -2.55 32.83
N PRO A 313 -1.45 -2.45 33.19
CA PRO A 313 -1.85 -1.61 34.30
C PRO A 313 -0.97 -2.01 35.48
N THR A 314 -0.11 -1.09 35.92
CA THR A 314 0.67 -1.27 37.14
C THR A 314 -0.38 -1.44 38.22
N MET A 315 -0.49 -2.65 38.75
CA MET A 315 -1.36 -2.96 39.87
C MET A 315 -1.12 -1.88 40.93
N ALA A 316 -2.21 -1.27 41.41
CA ALA A 316 -2.09 -0.34 42.53
C ALA A 316 -1.42 -1.07 43.70
N VAL A 317 -0.68 -0.35 44.54
CA VAL A 317 0.04 -0.94 45.70
C VAL A 317 -0.91 -1.83 46.52
N ASP A 318 -2.15 -1.38 46.66
CA ASP A 318 -3.27 -2.03 47.34
C ASP A 318 -3.63 -3.40 46.71
N GLU A 319 -3.54 -3.52 45.38
CA GLU A 319 -3.81 -4.76 44.65
C GLU A 319 -2.63 -5.75 44.74
N VAL A 320 -1.39 -5.23 44.79
CA VAL A 320 -0.18 -6.04 45.02
C VAL A 320 -0.20 -6.62 46.44
N GLU A 321 -0.56 -5.81 47.44
CA GLU A 321 -0.72 -6.28 48.82
C GLU A 321 -1.82 -7.35 48.95
N ALA A 322 -2.96 -7.16 48.28
CA ALA A 322 -4.05 -8.14 48.27
C ALA A 322 -3.71 -9.46 47.52
N PHE A 323 -2.78 -9.41 46.57
CA PHE A 323 -2.28 -10.58 45.85
C PHE A 323 -1.27 -11.37 46.72
N LEU A 324 -0.35 -10.67 47.39
CA LEU A 324 0.62 -11.28 48.30
C LEU A 324 -0.06 -11.90 49.53
N ALA A 325 -1.06 -11.22 50.12
CA ALA A 325 -1.82 -11.75 51.26
C ALA A 325 -2.65 -13.00 50.93
N ARG A 326 -3.06 -13.18 49.66
CA ARG A 326 -3.71 -14.40 49.18
C ARG A 326 -2.73 -15.55 48.96
N SER A 327 -1.50 -15.22 48.57
CA SER A 327 -0.43 -16.18 48.30
C SER A 327 0.14 -16.76 49.60
N GLU A 328 0.22 -15.97 50.66
CA GLU A 328 0.67 -16.42 51.99
C GLU A 328 -0.34 -17.31 52.73
N LYS A 329 -1.62 -17.25 52.39
CA LYS A 329 -2.66 -18.15 52.95
C LYS A 329 -2.77 -19.51 52.25
N ALA A 330 -2.04 -19.69 51.16
CA ALA A 330 -2.06 -20.91 50.35
C ALA A 330 -0.87 -21.85 50.63
N VAL A 331 -0.07 -21.56 51.67
CA VAL A 331 0.99 -22.42 52.24
C VAL A 331 0.57 -22.81 53.66
#